data_AF-A0A1H6HSI7-F1
#
_entry.id   AF-A0A1H6HSI7-F1
#
_cell.length_a   1.000
_cell.length_b   1.000
_cell.length_c   1.000
_cell.angle_alpha   90.00
_cell.angle_beta   90.00
_cell.angle_gamma   90.00
#
_symmetry.space_group_name_H-M   'P 1'
#
loop_
_entity.id
_entity.type
_entity.pdbx_description
1 polymer ?
#
loop_
_entity_poly.entity_id
_entity_poly.type
_entity_poly.pdbx_seq_one_letter_code
_entity_poly.pdbx_strand_id
1 'polypeptide(L)'
;MDRSKFIFANEISRKAYKKAIKTKGKYMSKYGDDTKTVYHLSAVPAPAIGKTLGVRNIVLSRESGCKFDEKSIIIGNIRMGFGHYRISMAIASAAHAMGYEPYWFDLHSFKQASCGKIIAEQNELYSFGSRLSQKFSLFNKLVWEPLNSEGFRKLTYNSMDQKTTELMTAVFRDLPKDIPYVATHVWPSQAAVHAGLTHVVNAIPDNWPMGLHLSEGAIHTVQTPSSYLGYRALRGMDKKRQLKPMPKDDIVYTGHYIDHELVSNIEEDCKRRIDRATNGKSKRWLMSVGGAGAQKEIFIAVIKKLLPAIKAGKATLFINVGDHDKVWHELVTAVPQMKPFLHEHFDDFGETTRFCKAAYDGEVRGIHAFCHKDIFAAVYSTNLLMRCSDVLITKPSELAFYPVPKLMIKRVGGHEAWGAIRAAEIGDGTYECTTAAETAAMIDMIQHGGDIIEKMCGHIITAKKAGVYDGAYRAVELAFRGRK
;
A
#
# COMPACT_ATOMS: atom_id res chain seq x y z
N MET A 1 17.97 25.33 -3.91
CA MET A 1 16.77 25.96 -3.33
C MET A 1 16.44 25.27 -2.01
N ASP A 2 16.09 26.00 -0.95
CA ASP A 2 15.65 25.38 0.32
C ASP A 2 14.19 24.92 0.20
N ARG A 3 14.01 23.60 0.02
CA ARG A 3 12.73 22.92 -0.21
C ARG A 3 11.79 22.89 0.98
N SER A 4 12.25 23.35 2.15
CA SER A 4 11.39 23.54 3.33
C SER A 4 10.90 24.99 3.45
N LYS A 5 11.57 25.94 2.79
CA LYS A 5 11.18 27.35 2.74
C LYS A 5 10.27 27.65 1.56
N PHE A 6 10.49 26.99 0.43
CA PHE A 6 9.64 27.06 -0.76
C PHE A 6 9.23 25.65 -1.16
N ILE A 7 7.95 25.45 -1.46
CA ILE A 7 7.42 24.18 -1.99
C ILE A 7 6.56 24.51 -3.22
N PHE A 8 6.97 24.07 -4.40
CA PHE A 8 6.36 24.39 -5.69
C PHE A 8 6.18 25.90 -5.89
N ALA A 9 7.24 26.66 -5.62
CA ALA A 9 7.27 28.13 -5.63
C ALA A 9 6.30 28.83 -4.64
N ASN A 10 5.72 28.09 -3.69
CA ASN A 10 4.94 28.65 -2.58
C ASN A 10 5.84 28.89 -1.37
N GLU A 11 6.00 30.14 -0.95
CA GLU A 11 6.77 30.49 0.24
C GLU A 11 6.05 30.03 1.52
N ILE A 12 6.78 29.34 2.39
CA ILE A 12 6.31 28.90 3.70
C ILE A 12 6.51 30.01 4.73
N SER A 13 5.47 30.27 5.54
CA SER A 13 5.53 31.34 6.55
C SER A 13 6.77 31.20 7.45
N ARG A 14 7.38 32.33 7.81
CA ARG A 14 8.58 32.37 8.67
C ARG A 14 8.41 31.58 9.98
N LYS A 15 7.20 31.61 10.57
CA LYS A 15 6.87 30.84 11.78
C LYS A 15 6.93 29.33 11.53
N ALA A 16 6.31 28.86 10.45
CA ALA A 16 6.32 27.43 10.10
C ALA A 16 7.73 26.95 9.72
N TYR A 17 8.48 27.74 8.95
CA TYR A 17 9.87 27.43 8.60
C TYR A 17 10.79 27.35 9.83
N LYS A 18 10.69 28.31 10.76
CA LYS A 18 11.41 28.24 12.05
C LYS A 18 11.04 26.99 12.86
N LYS A 19 9.77 26.57 12.83
CA LYS A 19 9.34 25.33 13.47
C LYS A 19 10.01 24.12 12.81
N ALA A 20 10.06 24.06 11.48
CA ALA A 20 10.74 22.99 10.75
C ALA A 20 12.23 22.87 11.13
N ILE A 21 12.95 24.00 11.20
CA ILE A 21 14.35 24.04 11.67
C ILE A 21 14.46 23.51 13.10
N LYS A 22 13.58 23.95 14.00
CA LYS A 22 13.58 23.48 15.40
C LYS A 22 13.31 21.98 15.50
N THR A 23 12.42 21.44 14.66
CA THR A 23 12.14 20.00 14.60
C THR A 23 13.38 19.21 14.18
N LYS A 24 14.08 19.62 13.11
CA LYS A 24 15.36 19.02 12.72
C LYS A 24 16.38 19.08 13.86
N GLY A 25 16.54 20.25 14.49
CA GLY A 25 17.42 20.42 15.64
C GLY A 25 17.10 19.48 16.80
N LYS A 26 15.81 19.25 17.10
CA LYS A 26 15.39 18.28 18.12
C LYS A 26 15.87 16.86 17.78
N TYR A 27 15.70 16.42 16.53
CA TYR A 27 16.18 15.10 16.12
C TYR A 27 17.70 15.00 16.15
N MET A 28 18.42 16.03 15.71
CA MET A 28 19.88 16.08 15.81
C MET A 28 20.36 15.97 17.27
N SER A 29 19.74 16.70 18.20
CA SER A 29 20.08 16.60 19.63
C SER A 29 19.77 15.22 20.22
N LYS A 30 18.73 14.54 19.72
CA LYS A 30 18.30 13.24 20.26
C LYS A 30 19.08 12.06 19.68
N TYR A 31 19.38 12.09 18.39
CA TYR A 31 19.92 10.94 17.65
C TYR A 31 21.32 11.16 17.07
N GLY A 32 21.83 12.39 17.13
CA GLY A 32 23.07 12.80 16.48
C GLY A 32 22.84 13.36 15.09
N ASP A 33 23.94 13.84 14.47
CA ASP A 33 24.01 14.20 13.06
C ASP A 33 25.07 13.33 12.38
N ASP A 34 24.60 12.37 11.60
CA ASP A 34 25.43 11.44 10.84
C ASP A 34 25.50 11.78 9.35
N THR A 35 25.08 12.99 8.94
CA THR A 35 25.07 13.41 7.52
C THR A 35 26.44 13.29 6.84
N LYS A 36 27.53 13.38 7.61
CA LYS A 36 28.92 13.21 7.13
C LYS A 36 29.43 11.78 7.22
N THR A 37 28.75 10.89 7.93
CA THR A 37 29.13 9.48 8.07
C THR A 37 29.05 8.75 6.73
N VAL A 38 29.98 7.82 6.50
CA VAL A 38 29.97 6.92 5.35
C VAL A 38 29.27 5.63 5.77
N TYR A 39 28.19 5.30 5.08
CA TYR A 39 27.48 4.04 5.22
C TYR A 39 27.63 3.27 3.91
N HIS A 40 28.36 2.16 3.95
CA HIS A 40 28.52 1.31 2.78
C HIS A 40 27.34 0.36 2.62
N LEU A 41 27.01 0.05 1.37
CA LEU A 41 25.84 -0.76 1.02
C LEU A 41 26.25 -2.13 0.45
N SER A 42 25.54 -3.18 0.86
CA SER A 42 25.58 -4.50 0.24
C SER A 42 24.18 -5.01 -0.06
N ALA A 43 24.06 -5.99 -0.96
CA ALA A 43 22.78 -6.59 -1.34
C ALA A 43 22.68 -8.03 -0.82
N VAL A 44 21.56 -8.37 -0.19
CA VAL A 44 21.24 -9.72 0.28
C VAL A 44 19.91 -10.17 -0.31
N PRO A 45 19.66 -11.49 -0.44
CA PRO A 45 18.33 -11.98 -0.85
C PRO A 45 17.23 -11.41 0.04
N ALA A 46 16.12 -10.95 -0.57
CA ALA A 46 14.96 -10.54 0.21
C ALA A 46 14.19 -11.75 0.76
N PRO A 47 13.63 -11.68 1.99
CA PRO A 47 12.92 -12.80 2.60
C PRO A 47 11.60 -13.10 1.89
N ALA A 48 11.13 -14.34 2.03
CA ALA A 48 9.86 -14.92 1.54
C ALA A 48 9.57 -14.79 0.03
N ILE A 49 9.57 -13.57 -0.50
CA ILE A 49 9.16 -13.21 -1.87
C ILE A 49 10.31 -12.70 -2.74
N GLY A 50 11.54 -12.65 -2.22
CA GLY A 50 12.69 -12.14 -2.97
C GLY A 50 12.92 -12.85 -4.30
N LYS A 51 12.81 -14.18 -4.32
CA LYS A 51 12.91 -14.97 -5.56
C LYS A 51 11.74 -14.72 -6.50
N THR A 52 10.52 -14.64 -5.97
CA THR A 52 9.29 -14.44 -6.75
C THR A 52 9.29 -13.09 -7.45
N LEU A 53 9.73 -12.04 -6.76
CA LEU A 53 9.75 -10.66 -7.27
C LEU A 53 11.10 -10.22 -7.86
N GLY A 54 12.07 -11.14 -7.95
CA GLY A 54 13.42 -10.84 -8.43
C GLY A 54 14.16 -9.76 -7.63
N VAL A 55 13.82 -9.55 -6.37
CA VAL A 55 14.26 -8.40 -5.56
C VAL A 55 15.26 -8.78 -4.48
N ARG A 56 16.26 -7.90 -4.29
CA ARG A 56 17.25 -7.98 -3.22
C ARG A 56 17.05 -6.87 -2.20
N ASN A 57 17.41 -7.11 -0.95
CA ASN A 57 17.46 -6.09 0.08
C ASN A 57 18.83 -5.42 0.10
N ILE A 58 18.85 -4.09 0.10
CA ILE A 58 20.04 -3.34 0.46
C ILE A 58 20.17 -3.28 1.98
N VAL A 59 21.35 -3.59 2.48
CA VAL A 59 21.70 -3.55 3.90
C VAL A 59 22.98 -2.74 4.11
N LEU A 60 23.16 -2.23 5.33
CA LEU A 60 24.41 -1.60 5.71
C LEU A 60 25.53 -2.63 5.84
N SER A 61 26.71 -2.26 5.41
CA SER A 61 27.90 -3.10 5.37
C SER A 61 29.15 -2.28 5.71
N ARG A 62 30.28 -2.97 5.92
CA ARG A 62 31.58 -2.33 6.21
C ARG A 62 32.30 -1.85 4.94
N GLU A 63 32.00 -2.46 3.80
CA GLU A 63 32.65 -2.22 2.52
C GLU A 63 31.57 -2.16 1.44
N SER A 64 31.80 -1.37 0.39
CA SER A 64 30.82 -1.24 -0.70
C SER A 64 30.73 -2.55 -1.49
N GLY A 65 29.62 -3.27 -1.31
CA GLY A 65 29.36 -4.58 -1.90
C GLY A 65 28.31 -4.57 -3.00
N CYS A 66 27.57 -3.47 -3.16
CA CYS A 66 26.62 -3.30 -4.26
C CYS A 66 27.35 -2.87 -5.53
N LYS A 67 27.09 -3.58 -6.64
CA LYS A 67 27.44 -3.13 -7.99
C LYS A 67 26.13 -2.85 -8.71
N PHE A 68 25.94 -1.60 -9.12
CA PHE A 68 24.79 -1.17 -9.90
C PHE A 68 25.19 -1.01 -11.36
N ASP A 69 24.26 -1.38 -12.24
CA ASP A 69 24.40 -1.32 -13.69
C ASP A 69 23.19 -0.60 -14.31
N GLU A 70 23.10 -0.58 -15.63
CA GLU A 70 22.01 0.05 -16.38
C GLU A 70 20.64 -0.61 -16.18
N LYS A 71 20.58 -1.81 -15.57
CA LYS A 71 19.32 -2.50 -15.25
C LYS A 71 18.88 -2.28 -13.81
N SER A 72 19.73 -1.71 -12.98
CA SER A 72 19.50 -1.55 -11.56
C SER A 72 18.46 -0.47 -11.26
N ILE A 73 17.48 -0.79 -10.41
CA ILE A 73 16.47 0.15 -9.91
C ILE A 73 16.33 0.04 -8.39
N ILE A 74 16.31 1.19 -7.72
CA ILE A 74 16.18 1.27 -6.27
C ILE A 74 14.73 1.57 -5.91
N ILE A 75 14.19 0.81 -4.96
CA ILE A 75 12.83 0.98 -4.45
C ILE A 75 12.92 1.41 -2.98
N GLY A 76 12.74 2.70 -2.75
CA GLY A 76 12.85 3.32 -1.43
C GLY A 76 11.57 3.17 -0.61
N ASN A 77 11.68 2.63 0.61
CA ASN A 77 10.54 2.54 1.54
C ASN A 77 10.97 2.76 3.00
N ILE A 78 9.99 2.70 3.92
CA ILE A 78 10.21 2.90 5.37
C ILE A 78 9.48 1.87 6.24
N ARG A 79 9.00 0.77 5.64
CA ARG A 79 8.32 -0.32 6.36
C ARG A 79 7.17 0.08 7.32
N MET A 80 6.43 1.16 7.03
CA MET A 80 5.28 1.58 7.85
C MET A 80 3.96 1.03 7.29
N GLY A 81 3.41 -0.04 7.88
CA GLY A 81 2.09 -0.58 7.53
C GLY A 81 2.00 -1.30 6.16
N PHE A 82 0.98 -2.14 5.99
CA PHE A 82 0.86 -3.05 4.83
C PHE A 82 0.74 -2.33 3.48
N GLY A 83 0.18 -1.12 3.44
CA GLY A 83 -0.01 -0.37 2.19
C GLY A 83 1.30 -0.03 1.45
N HIS A 84 2.30 0.47 2.18
CA HIS A 84 3.60 0.81 1.58
C HIS A 84 4.34 -0.43 1.07
N TYR A 85 4.20 -1.57 1.75
CA TYR A 85 4.75 -2.85 1.28
C TYR A 85 4.11 -3.28 -0.03
N ARG A 86 2.78 -3.19 -0.16
CA ARG A 86 2.07 -3.58 -1.39
C ARG A 86 2.58 -2.81 -2.60
N ILE A 87 2.76 -1.50 -2.46
CA ILE A 87 3.28 -0.68 -3.57
C ILE A 87 4.75 -1.04 -3.84
N SER A 88 5.58 -1.20 -2.82
CA SER A 88 6.97 -1.65 -2.98
C SER A 88 7.08 -2.99 -3.71
N MET A 89 6.17 -3.93 -3.43
CA MET A 89 6.07 -5.22 -4.11
C MET A 89 5.60 -5.05 -5.56
N ALA A 90 4.59 -4.21 -5.81
CA ALA A 90 4.09 -3.95 -7.16
C ALA A 90 5.16 -3.33 -8.07
N ILE A 91 5.92 -2.35 -7.56
CA ILE A 91 7.05 -1.75 -8.28
C ILE A 91 8.15 -2.79 -8.55
N ALA A 92 8.51 -3.61 -7.56
CA ALA A 92 9.53 -4.65 -7.74
C ALA A 92 9.10 -5.69 -8.78
N SER A 93 7.86 -6.17 -8.67
CA SER A 93 7.25 -7.09 -9.63
C SER A 93 7.26 -6.54 -11.06
N ALA A 94 6.78 -5.31 -11.26
CA ALA A 94 6.77 -4.67 -12.58
C ALA A 94 8.18 -4.49 -13.14
N ALA A 95 9.12 -3.99 -12.32
CA ALA A 95 10.51 -3.82 -12.73
C ALA A 95 11.15 -5.15 -13.15
N HIS A 96 10.96 -6.21 -12.36
CA HIS A 96 11.47 -7.53 -12.67
C HIS A 96 10.90 -8.08 -14.00
N ALA A 97 9.58 -7.95 -14.20
CA ALA A 97 8.91 -8.35 -15.43
C ALA A 97 9.38 -7.56 -16.67
N MET A 98 9.83 -6.32 -16.48
CA MET A 98 10.44 -5.49 -17.53
C MET A 98 11.92 -5.83 -17.80
N GLY A 99 12.51 -6.78 -17.07
CA GLY A 99 13.91 -7.19 -17.21
C GLY A 99 14.90 -6.36 -16.40
N TYR A 100 14.43 -5.55 -15.45
CA TYR A 100 15.27 -4.78 -14.53
C TYR A 100 15.58 -5.56 -13.25
N GLU A 101 16.58 -5.08 -12.52
CA GLU A 101 17.02 -5.64 -11.24
C GLU A 101 16.58 -4.74 -10.07
N PRO A 102 15.46 -5.06 -9.41
CA PRO A 102 14.97 -4.27 -8.28
C PRO A 102 15.75 -4.52 -6.99
N TYR A 103 16.00 -3.44 -6.24
CA TYR A 103 16.59 -3.47 -4.91
C TYR A 103 15.73 -2.70 -3.92
N TRP A 104 15.32 -3.32 -2.82
CA TRP A 104 14.66 -2.62 -1.73
C TRP A 104 15.64 -1.85 -0.88
N PHE A 105 15.36 -0.57 -0.72
CA PHE A 105 16.11 0.38 0.09
C PHE A 105 15.22 0.88 1.22
N ASP A 106 15.18 0.09 2.29
CA ASP A 106 14.36 0.39 3.47
C ASP A 106 15.11 1.25 4.48
N LEU A 107 14.74 2.52 4.57
CA LEU A 107 15.37 3.45 5.51
C LEU A 107 15.15 3.06 6.97
N HIS A 108 14.06 2.34 7.28
CA HIS A 108 13.80 1.89 8.64
C HIS A 108 14.77 0.78 9.09
N SER A 109 15.19 -0.09 8.16
CA SER A 109 16.13 -1.17 8.45
C SER A 109 17.53 -0.66 8.84
N PHE A 110 17.89 0.57 8.49
CA PHE A 110 19.18 1.20 8.80
C PHE A 110 19.23 1.72 10.25
N LYS A 111 19.08 0.82 11.22
CA LYS A 111 18.96 1.11 12.66
C LYS A 111 20.11 1.94 13.24
N GLN A 112 21.29 1.85 12.65
CA GLN A 112 22.49 2.58 13.08
C GLN A 112 22.46 4.06 12.65
N ALA A 113 21.79 4.36 11.52
CA ALA A 113 21.71 5.69 10.94
C ALA A 113 20.56 6.52 11.55
N SER A 114 20.66 7.84 11.45
CA SER A 114 19.65 8.77 11.95
C SER A 114 18.28 8.52 11.30
N CYS A 115 18.24 8.17 10.01
CA CYS A 115 16.99 7.86 9.32
C CYS A 115 16.22 6.71 9.99
N GLY A 116 16.89 5.59 10.30
CA GLY A 116 16.26 4.43 10.93
C GLY A 116 15.72 4.75 12.31
N LYS A 117 16.47 5.53 13.11
CA LYS A 117 16.06 5.96 14.46
C LYS A 117 14.87 6.92 14.46
N ILE A 118 14.88 7.91 13.56
CA ILE A 118 13.78 8.87 13.42
C ILE A 118 12.50 8.16 12.95
N ILE A 119 12.62 7.27 11.96
CA ILE A 119 11.47 6.48 11.46
C ILE A 119 10.93 5.57 12.56
N ALA A 120 11.80 4.93 13.35
CA ALA A 120 11.37 4.07 14.45
C ALA A 120 10.52 4.82 15.49
N GLU A 121 10.97 5.99 15.97
CA GLU A 121 10.19 6.82 16.90
C GLU A 121 8.83 7.21 16.30
N GLN A 122 8.81 7.58 15.03
CA GLN A 122 7.58 8.06 14.38
C GLN A 122 6.58 6.92 14.17
N ASN A 123 7.07 5.73 13.85
CA ASN A 123 6.26 4.51 13.78
C ASN A 123 5.68 4.11 15.14
N GLU A 124 6.48 4.21 16.22
CA GLU A 124 6.02 3.95 17.59
C GLU A 124 4.93 4.94 18.02
N LEU A 125 5.14 6.24 17.77
CA LEU A 125 4.17 7.30 18.08
C LEU A 125 2.88 7.14 17.29
N TYR A 126 2.97 6.81 15.99
CA TYR A 126 1.80 6.55 15.16
C TYR A 126 1.03 5.32 15.66
N SER A 127 1.73 4.23 15.93
CA SER A 127 1.12 2.99 16.45
C SER A 127 0.44 3.21 17.80
N PHE A 128 1.08 3.98 18.69
CA PHE A 128 0.48 4.37 19.98
C PHE A 128 -0.78 5.21 19.78
N GLY A 129 -0.73 6.23 18.93
CA GLY A 129 -1.89 7.09 18.64
C GLY A 129 -3.05 6.33 17.99
N SER A 130 -2.76 5.40 17.07
CA SER A 130 -3.77 4.54 16.44
C SER A 130 -4.44 3.60 17.43
N ARG A 131 -3.68 3.00 18.37
CA ARG A 131 -4.28 2.17 19.43
C ARG A 131 -5.16 3.02 20.36
N LEU A 132 -4.71 4.23 20.68
CA LEU A 132 -5.46 5.15 21.53
C LEU A 132 -6.76 5.60 20.87
N SER A 133 -6.75 5.85 19.55
CA SER A 133 -7.95 6.25 18.79
C SER A 133 -8.98 5.14 18.68
N GLN A 134 -8.54 3.88 18.59
CA GLN A 134 -9.45 2.73 18.62
C GLN A 134 -10.10 2.54 20.00
N LYS A 135 -9.37 2.83 21.08
CA LYS A 135 -9.86 2.66 22.45
C LYS A 135 -10.75 3.82 22.92
N PHE A 136 -10.47 5.04 22.48
CA PHE A 136 -11.13 6.25 22.99
C PHE A 136 -11.74 7.08 21.85
N SER A 137 -13.07 6.99 21.70
CA SER A 137 -13.83 7.68 20.64
C SER A 137 -13.64 9.21 20.66
N LEU A 138 -13.53 9.82 21.84
CA LEU A 138 -13.32 11.25 21.98
C LEU A 138 -11.91 11.68 21.53
N PHE A 139 -10.88 10.91 21.85
CA PHE A 139 -9.52 11.14 21.33
C PHE A 139 -9.48 10.97 19.81
N ASN A 140 -10.18 9.96 19.29
CA ASN A 140 -10.28 9.77 17.84
C ASN A 140 -10.87 11.01 17.16
N LYS A 141 -12.04 11.45 17.63
CA LYS A 141 -12.79 12.58 17.05
C LYS A 141 -12.08 13.92 17.20
N LEU A 142 -11.43 14.17 18.33
CA LEU A 142 -10.84 15.49 18.64
C LEU A 142 -9.37 15.63 18.25
N VAL A 143 -8.61 14.53 18.18
CA VAL A 143 -7.15 14.58 17.99
C VAL A 143 -6.70 13.75 16.79
N TRP A 144 -7.03 12.46 16.75
CA TRP A 144 -6.48 11.54 15.75
C TRP A 144 -7.01 11.83 14.34
N GLU A 145 -8.34 11.92 14.18
CA GLU A 145 -8.97 12.18 12.90
C GLU A 145 -8.63 13.59 12.36
N PRO A 146 -8.68 14.69 13.15
CA PRO A 146 -8.26 16.00 12.67
C PRO A 146 -6.78 16.07 12.28
N LEU A 147 -5.90 15.35 12.98
CA LEU A 147 -4.49 15.27 12.61
C LEU A 147 -4.29 14.57 11.27
N ASN A 148 -4.90 13.39 11.09
CA ASN A 148 -4.76 12.60 9.86
C ASN A 148 -5.43 13.27 8.65
N SER A 149 -6.60 13.87 8.82
CA SER A 149 -7.36 14.48 7.72
C SER A 149 -6.87 15.88 7.33
N GLU A 150 -6.51 16.71 8.32
CA GLU A 150 -6.27 18.14 8.13
C GLU A 150 -4.90 18.61 8.62
N GLY A 151 -4.28 17.91 9.57
CA GLY A 151 -2.91 18.19 10.02
C GLY A 151 -1.89 17.87 8.94
N PHE A 152 -1.86 16.60 8.52
CA PHE A 152 -0.98 16.08 7.47
C PHE A 152 -1.28 16.65 6.07
N ARG A 153 -2.48 17.21 5.88
CA ARG A 153 -2.86 17.87 4.63
C ARG A 153 -2.08 19.16 4.38
N LYS A 154 -1.62 19.86 5.42
CA LYS A 154 -1.05 21.21 5.30
C LYS A 154 0.32 21.19 4.62
N LEU A 155 0.58 22.19 3.77
CA LEU A 155 1.90 22.41 3.16
C LEU A 155 2.98 22.72 4.22
N THR A 156 2.59 23.33 5.34
CA THR A 156 3.49 23.55 6.48
C THR A 156 3.92 22.25 7.16
N TYR A 157 3.16 21.17 7.03
CA TYR A 157 3.57 19.85 7.50
C TYR A 157 4.71 19.32 6.62
N ASN A 158 4.54 19.41 5.30
CA ASN A 158 5.59 19.06 4.34
C ASN A 158 6.91 19.80 4.57
N SER A 159 6.85 21.09 4.91
CA SER A 159 8.04 21.88 5.27
C SER A 159 8.84 21.25 6.43
N MET A 160 8.15 20.71 7.45
CA MET A 160 8.81 20.01 8.56
C MET A 160 9.45 18.69 8.11
N ASP A 161 8.75 17.93 7.26
CA ASP A 161 9.26 16.67 6.72
C ASP A 161 10.50 16.89 5.84
N GLN A 162 10.45 17.84 4.90
CA GLN A 162 11.60 18.24 4.08
C GLN A 162 12.82 18.58 4.94
N LYS A 163 12.63 19.41 5.98
CA LYS A 163 13.75 19.79 6.85
C LYS A 163 14.28 18.61 7.68
N THR A 164 13.42 17.64 8.00
CA THR A 164 13.80 16.43 8.77
C THR A 164 14.53 15.42 7.89
N THR A 165 14.11 15.23 6.65
CA THR A 165 14.69 14.27 5.69
C THR A 165 16.07 14.67 5.19
N GLU A 166 16.48 15.93 5.37
CA GLU A 166 17.90 16.34 5.25
C GLU A 166 18.84 15.54 6.17
N LEU A 167 18.34 14.94 7.26
CA LEU A 167 19.11 14.06 8.16
C LEU A 167 19.17 12.60 7.69
N MET A 168 18.58 12.28 6.54
CA MET A 168 18.44 10.91 6.05
C MET A 168 19.34 10.62 4.85
N THR A 169 20.20 11.54 4.46
CA THR A 169 20.98 11.47 3.21
C THR A 169 22.22 10.59 3.29
N ALA A 170 22.74 10.30 4.48
CA ALA A 170 24.03 9.64 4.67
C ALA A 170 24.11 8.25 4.01
N VAL A 171 23.01 7.49 4.05
CA VAL A 171 22.89 6.14 3.49
C VAL A 171 22.79 6.09 1.96
N PHE A 172 22.59 7.24 1.30
CA PHE A 172 22.49 7.34 -0.16
C PHE A 172 23.84 7.55 -0.84
N ARG A 173 24.94 7.62 -0.08
CA ARG A 173 26.26 8.00 -0.61
C ARG A 173 26.78 7.06 -1.68
N ASP A 174 26.59 5.76 -1.50
CA ASP A 174 27.05 4.71 -2.42
C ASP A 174 26.15 4.56 -3.67
N LEU A 175 25.02 5.28 -3.74
CA LEU A 175 24.12 5.21 -4.90
C LEU A 175 24.60 6.17 -6.01
N PRO A 176 24.67 5.71 -7.28
CA PRO A 176 24.85 6.59 -8.42
C PRO A 176 23.75 7.68 -8.44
N LYS A 177 24.10 8.91 -8.82
CA LYS A 177 23.15 10.04 -8.74
C LYS A 177 22.01 9.96 -9.74
N ASP A 178 22.23 9.28 -10.84
CA ASP A 178 21.29 9.03 -11.93
C ASP A 178 20.65 7.64 -11.86
N ILE A 179 20.87 6.87 -10.78
CA ILE A 179 20.21 5.57 -10.63
C ILE A 179 18.68 5.76 -10.61
N PRO A 180 17.92 4.97 -11.39
CA PRO A 180 16.46 4.96 -11.30
C PRO A 180 16.01 4.66 -9.87
N TYR A 181 15.19 5.54 -9.31
CA TYR A 181 14.75 5.44 -7.92
C TYR A 181 13.25 5.67 -7.80
N VAL A 182 12.51 4.67 -7.29
CA VAL A 182 11.07 4.78 -7.01
C VAL A 182 10.85 4.69 -5.51
N ALA A 183 10.45 5.80 -4.90
CA ALA A 183 10.04 5.84 -3.51
C ALA A 183 8.55 5.45 -3.37
N THR A 184 8.22 4.52 -2.48
CA THR A 184 6.83 4.17 -2.15
C THR A 184 6.36 4.80 -0.84
N HIS A 185 7.12 5.78 -0.36
CA HIS A 185 6.77 6.71 0.71
C HIS A 185 7.52 8.02 0.45
N VAL A 186 6.99 9.12 0.96
CA VAL A 186 7.54 10.46 0.72
C VAL A 186 8.95 10.68 1.30
N TRP A 187 9.26 10.14 2.49
CA TRP A 187 10.54 10.38 3.15
C TRP A 187 11.74 9.81 2.38
N PRO A 188 11.71 8.56 1.88
CA PRO A 188 12.72 8.07 0.96
C PRO A 188 12.85 8.92 -0.30
N SER A 189 11.75 9.47 -0.83
CA SER A 189 11.80 10.39 -1.98
C SER A 189 12.53 11.69 -1.63
N GLN A 190 12.14 12.36 -0.55
CA GLN A 190 12.76 13.61 -0.12
C GLN A 190 14.24 13.40 0.23
N ALA A 191 14.57 12.33 0.95
CA ALA A 191 15.95 11.98 1.28
C ALA A 191 16.80 11.73 0.02
N ALA A 192 16.27 11.00 -0.97
CA ALA A 192 16.94 10.79 -2.25
C ALA A 192 17.22 12.11 -2.98
N VAL A 193 16.21 13.00 -3.06
CA VAL A 193 16.36 14.33 -3.66
C VAL A 193 17.38 15.19 -2.89
N HIS A 194 17.36 15.16 -1.55
CA HIS A 194 18.35 15.86 -0.72
C HIS A 194 19.77 15.29 -0.88
N ALA A 195 19.89 13.99 -1.12
CA ALA A 195 21.16 13.32 -1.40
C ALA A 195 21.66 13.54 -2.84
N GLY A 196 20.90 14.26 -3.67
CA GLY A 196 21.28 14.66 -5.02
C GLY A 196 20.94 13.65 -6.11
N LEU A 197 20.05 12.68 -5.86
CA LEU A 197 19.56 11.81 -6.92
C LEU A 197 18.69 12.61 -7.91
N THR A 198 18.83 12.32 -9.20
CA THR A 198 18.17 13.06 -10.30
C THR A 198 16.97 12.32 -10.88
N HIS A 199 16.93 10.99 -10.77
CA HIS A 199 15.90 10.11 -11.33
C HIS A 199 14.96 9.56 -10.25
N VAL A 200 14.33 10.48 -9.51
CA VAL A 200 13.46 10.14 -8.37
C VAL A 200 11.99 10.21 -8.77
N VAL A 201 11.29 9.09 -8.61
CA VAL A 201 9.84 8.98 -8.68
C VAL A 201 9.28 8.79 -7.26
N ASN A 202 8.25 9.56 -6.92
CA ASN A 202 7.51 9.46 -5.66
C ASN A 202 6.13 8.84 -5.94
N ALA A 203 5.99 7.55 -5.69
CA ALA A 203 4.75 6.81 -5.86
C ALA A 203 3.81 7.08 -4.69
N ILE A 204 2.83 7.97 -4.90
CA ILE A 204 1.90 8.40 -3.86
C ILE A 204 0.88 7.29 -3.57
N PRO A 205 0.81 6.76 -2.33
CA PRO A 205 -0.04 5.63 -1.99
C PRO A 205 -1.53 5.96 -1.91
N ASP A 206 -1.86 7.21 -1.56
CA ASP A 206 -3.21 7.63 -1.20
C ASP A 206 -3.89 8.47 -2.29
N ASN A 207 -5.21 8.38 -2.35
CA ASN A 207 -6.03 9.20 -3.24
C ASN A 207 -6.45 10.54 -2.66
N TRP A 208 -6.26 10.77 -1.36
CA TRP A 208 -6.55 12.03 -0.70
C TRP A 208 -5.35 12.99 -0.79
N PRO A 209 -5.48 14.16 -1.46
CA PRO A 209 -4.38 15.10 -1.63
C PRO A 209 -3.91 15.70 -0.30
N MET A 210 -2.67 15.39 0.08
CA MET A 210 -2.07 15.85 1.34
C MET A 210 -0.65 16.37 1.14
N GLY A 211 -0.30 17.44 1.86
CA GLY A 211 1.06 17.97 1.89
C GLY A 211 2.09 16.93 2.33
N LEU A 212 1.72 16.02 3.24
CA LEU A 212 2.55 14.88 3.64
C LEU A 212 3.16 14.14 2.45
N HIS A 213 2.43 13.93 1.35
CA HIS A 213 2.91 13.10 0.25
C HIS A 213 3.83 13.81 -0.76
N LEU A 214 4.19 15.08 -0.54
CA LEU A 214 4.91 15.89 -1.53
C LEU A 214 6.44 15.80 -1.39
N SER A 215 7.14 15.69 -2.52
CA SER A 215 8.59 15.66 -2.64
C SER A 215 9.04 16.50 -3.83
N GLU A 216 9.14 17.82 -3.65
CA GLU A 216 9.62 18.73 -4.70
C GLU A 216 11.03 18.33 -5.17
N GLY A 217 11.20 18.06 -6.46
CA GLY A 217 12.42 17.48 -7.03
C GLY A 217 12.23 16.06 -7.57
N ALA A 218 11.15 15.37 -7.19
CA ALA A 218 10.76 14.06 -7.72
C ALA A 218 9.55 14.15 -8.68
N ILE A 219 9.40 13.20 -9.60
CA ILE A 219 8.16 13.02 -10.36
C ILE A 219 7.13 12.32 -9.47
N HIS A 220 5.98 12.93 -9.23
CA HIS A 220 4.92 12.34 -8.42
C HIS A 220 4.04 11.48 -9.30
N THR A 221 3.91 10.20 -8.99
CA THR A 221 2.94 9.34 -9.66
C THR A 221 1.71 9.18 -8.77
N VAL A 222 0.53 9.16 -9.39
CA VAL A 222 -0.76 9.03 -8.70
C VAL A 222 -1.65 7.99 -9.37
N GLN A 223 -2.52 7.38 -8.56
CA GLN A 223 -3.33 6.25 -9.00
C GLN A 223 -4.66 6.63 -9.64
N THR A 224 -5.11 7.89 -9.53
CA THR A 224 -6.41 8.31 -10.08
C THR A 224 -6.39 9.71 -10.69
N PRO A 225 -7.31 10.00 -11.63
CA PRO A 225 -7.48 11.35 -12.17
C PRO A 225 -7.83 12.40 -11.11
N SER A 226 -8.64 12.04 -10.10
CA SER A 226 -9.02 12.97 -9.03
C SER A 226 -7.83 13.33 -8.15
N SER A 227 -6.95 12.36 -7.87
CA SER A 227 -5.69 12.63 -7.17
C SER A 227 -4.76 13.49 -8.00
N TYR A 228 -4.64 13.24 -9.31
CA TYR A 228 -3.85 14.09 -10.22
C TYR A 228 -4.26 15.56 -10.10
N LEU A 229 -5.55 15.86 -10.28
CA LEU A 229 -6.06 17.22 -10.17
C LEU A 229 -5.87 17.79 -8.76
N GLY A 230 -6.12 16.98 -7.74
CA GLY A 230 -6.01 17.38 -6.34
C GLY A 230 -4.60 17.76 -5.91
N TYR A 231 -3.60 16.95 -6.27
CA TYR A 231 -2.18 17.24 -6.01
C TYR A 231 -1.66 18.36 -6.91
N ARG A 232 -2.02 18.37 -8.20
CA ARG A 232 -1.64 19.44 -9.15
C ARG A 232 -2.10 20.81 -8.64
N ALA A 233 -3.30 20.90 -8.07
CA ALA A 233 -3.87 22.12 -7.51
C ALA A 233 -3.46 22.39 -6.05
N LEU A 234 -2.73 21.49 -5.39
CA LEU A 234 -2.42 21.55 -3.95
C LEU A 234 -3.70 21.74 -3.08
N ARG A 235 -4.77 21.03 -3.44
CA ARG A 235 -6.13 21.25 -2.94
C ARG A 235 -6.23 21.09 -1.42
N GLY A 236 -6.52 22.20 -0.74
CA GLY A 236 -6.78 22.25 0.72
C GLY A 236 -5.52 22.16 1.58
N MET A 237 -4.34 22.33 0.98
CA MET A 237 -3.05 22.30 1.71
C MET A 237 -2.72 23.65 2.37
N ASP A 238 -3.46 24.71 2.06
CA ASP A 238 -3.49 25.99 2.77
C ASP A 238 -4.92 26.54 2.74
N LYS A 239 -5.51 26.79 3.92
CA LYS A 239 -6.89 27.31 4.03
C LYS A 239 -6.95 28.82 3.99
N LYS A 240 -5.82 29.51 4.11
CA LYS A 240 -5.77 30.97 4.26
C LYS A 240 -5.52 31.69 2.95
N ARG A 241 -5.01 31.00 1.95
CA ARG A 241 -4.71 31.57 0.64
C ARG A 241 -4.74 30.50 -0.44
N GLN A 242 -4.83 30.97 -1.68
CA GLN A 242 -4.64 30.14 -2.86
C GLN A 242 -3.16 29.83 -3.07
N LEU A 243 -2.84 28.58 -3.36
CA LEU A 243 -1.49 28.12 -3.66
C LEU A 243 -1.22 28.15 -5.16
N LYS A 244 0.03 28.43 -5.54
CA LYS A 244 0.53 28.18 -6.88
C LYS A 244 0.51 26.67 -7.12
N PRO A 245 0.01 26.21 -8.28
CA PRO A 245 -0.18 24.79 -8.50
C PRO A 245 1.18 24.12 -8.78
N MET A 246 1.33 22.86 -8.38
CA MET A 246 2.54 22.04 -8.62
C MET A 246 2.85 22.01 -10.12
N PRO A 247 4.09 22.15 -10.62
CA PRO A 247 4.39 22.09 -12.06
C PRO A 247 3.82 20.84 -12.77
N LYS A 248 3.47 20.96 -14.07
CA LYS A 248 2.88 19.84 -14.82
C LYS A 248 3.86 18.65 -14.95
N ASP A 249 5.15 18.95 -15.06
CA ASP A 249 6.19 17.94 -15.26
C ASP A 249 6.60 17.26 -13.94
N ASP A 250 6.04 17.75 -12.81
CA ASP A 250 6.26 17.20 -11.48
C ASP A 250 5.21 16.14 -11.10
N ILE A 251 4.17 15.89 -11.90
CA ILE A 251 3.11 14.92 -11.58
C ILE A 251 2.55 14.21 -12.80
N VAL A 252 2.32 12.89 -12.67
CA VAL A 252 1.79 12.03 -13.73
C VAL A 252 0.71 11.11 -13.16
N TYR A 253 -0.45 11.04 -13.83
CA TYR A 253 -1.42 9.97 -13.59
C TYR A 253 -0.92 8.69 -14.25
N THR A 254 -0.52 7.71 -13.45
CA THR A 254 0.03 6.44 -13.95
C THR A 254 -1.00 5.32 -13.93
N GLY A 255 -2.02 5.40 -13.07
CA GLY A 255 -2.92 4.28 -12.82
C GLY A 255 -2.55 3.54 -11.53
N HIS A 256 -3.27 2.47 -11.25
CA HIS A 256 -3.18 1.69 -10.02
C HIS A 256 -1.85 0.94 -9.93
N TYR A 257 -1.22 0.90 -8.76
CA TYR A 257 0.03 0.17 -8.56
C TYR A 257 -0.22 -1.30 -8.28
N ILE A 258 -0.30 -2.10 -9.34
CA ILE A 258 -0.57 -3.54 -9.28
C ILE A 258 0.66 -4.31 -9.77
N ASP A 259 0.94 -5.44 -9.13
CA ASP A 259 2.01 -6.36 -9.52
C ASP A 259 1.76 -7.00 -10.90
N HIS A 260 2.84 -7.35 -11.58
CA HIS A 260 2.81 -8.03 -12.88
C HIS A 260 1.97 -9.31 -12.82
N GLU A 261 2.11 -10.10 -11.76
CA GLU A 261 1.46 -11.39 -11.62
C GLU A 261 -0.07 -11.26 -11.67
N LEU A 262 -0.63 -10.20 -11.10
CA LEU A 262 -2.05 -9.89 -11.26
C LEU A 262 -2.37 -9.23 -12.59
N VAL A 263 -1.63 -8.21 -13.03
CA VAL A 263 -1.94 -7.45 -14.27
C VAL A 263 -1.91 -8.35 -15.51
N SER A 264 -0.88 -9.19 -15.64
CA SER A 264 -0.71 -10.08 -16.79
C SER A 264 -1.81 -11.14 -16.88
N ASN A 265 -2.37 -11.56 -15.74
CA ASN A 265 -3.36 -12.63 -15.66
C ASN A 265 -4.82 -12.15 -15.57
N ILE A 266 -5.09 -10.84 -15.60
CA ILE A 266 -6.46 -10.28 -15.46
C ILE A 266 -7.50 -11.01 -16.30
N GLU A 267 -7.24 -11.22 -17.60
CA GLU A 267 -8.24 -11.79 -18.52
C GLU A 267 -8.56 -13.25 -18.17
N GLU A 268 -7.53 -14.05 -17.91
CA GLU A 268 -7.68 -15.45 -17.52
C GLU A 268 -8.31 -15.59 -16.13
N ASP A 269 -7.89 -14.78 -15.16
CA ASP A 269 -8.46 -14.78 -13.82
C ASP A 269 -9.94 -14.36 -13.87
N CYS A 270 -10.29 -13.30 -14.61
CA CYS A 270 -11.68 -12.89 -14.80
C CYS A 270 -12.53 -13.97 -15.48
N LYS A 271 -12.02 -14.60 -16.54
CA LYS A 271 -12.70 -15.73 -17.19
C LYS A 271 -13.02 -16.84 -16.21
N ARG A 272 -12.05 -17.24 -15.38
CA ARG A 272 -12.23 -18.30 -14.37
C ARG A 272 -13.27 -17.96 -13.30
N ARG A 273 -13.32 -16.69 -12.88
CA ARG A 273 -14.31 -16.19 -11.92
C ARG A 273 -15.72 -16.25 -12.51
N ILE A 274 -15.87 -15.82 -13.77
CA ILE A 274 -17.13 -15.91 -14.53
C ILE A 274 -17.54 -17.38 -14.65
N ASP A 275 -16.64 -18.25 -15.13
CA ASP A 275 -16.91 -19.68 -15.28
C ASP A 275 -17.32 -20.33 -13.95
N ARG A 276 -16.79 -19.89 -12.81
CA ARG A 276 -17.23 -20.37 -11.50
C ARG A 276 -18.65 -19.96 -11.18
N ALA A 277 -18.94 -18.68 -11.39
CA ALA A 277 -20.20 -18.07 -11.05
C ALA A 277 -21.34 -18.64 -11.90
N THR A 278 -21.11 -18.82 -13.20
CA THR A 278 -22.11 -19.32 -14.17
C THR A 278 -22.37 -20.81 -14.03
N ASN A 279 -21.35 -21.63 -13.76
CA ASN A 279 -21.49 -23.08 -13.61
C ASN A 279 -21.92 -23.53 -12.20
N GLY A 280 -22.33 -22.61 -11.32
CA GLY A 280 -22.83 -22.93 -9.99
C GLY A 280 -21.82 -23.61 -9.05
N LYS A 281 -20.52 -23.47 -9.36
CA LYS A 281 -19.41 -23.93 -8.52
C LYS A 281 -19.35 -23.09 -7.23
N SER A 282 -18.61 -23.60 -6.24
CA SER A 282 -18.41 -22.87 -4.98
C SER A 282 -17.77 -21.51 -5.23
N LYS A 283 -18.49 -20.43 -4.88
CA LYS A 283 -17.97 -19.05 -5.00
C LYS A 283 -16.92 -18.79 -3.91
N ARG A 284 -15.79 -18.24 -4.31
CA ARG A 284 -14.61 -18.05 -3.45
C ARG A 284 -14.50 -16.61 -3.01
N TRP A 285 -14.66 -16.42 -1.72
CA TRP A 285 -14.57 -15.14 -1.04
C TRP A 285 -13.21 -15.01 -0.38
N LEU A 286 -12.48 -13.94 -0.67
CA LEU A 286 -11.26 -13.59 0.04
C LEU A 286 -11.57 -12.44 1.00
N MET A 287 -11.38 -12.67 2.29
CA MET A 287 -11.52 -11.65 3.32
C MET A 287 -10.14 -11.24 3.80
N SER A 288 -9.74 -10.00 3.48
CA SER A 288 -8.48 -9.43 3.96
C SER A 288 -8.75 -8.67 5.27
N VAL A 289 -8.26 -9.20 6.38
CA VAL A 289 -8.37 -8.56 7.68
C VAL A 289 -7.21 -7.58 7.85
N GLY A 290 -7.52 -6.28 7.96
CA GLY A 290 -6.52 -5.23 8.14
C GLY A 290 -5.89 -5.22 9.55
N GLY A 291 -4.80 -4.46 9.68
CA GLY A 291 -3.81 -4.67 10.75
C GLY A 291 -4.13 -4.27 12.20
N ALA A 292 -5.41 -4.26 12.60
CA ALA A 292 -5.77 -3.91 13.99
C ALA A 292 -7.14 -4.42 14.47
N GLY A 293 -7.83 -5.28 13.72
CA GLY A 293 -9.12 -5.83 14.16
C GLY A 293 -10.24 -4.79 14.37
N ALA A 294 -10.05 -3.53 13.95
CA ALA A 294 -10.99 -2.41 14.16
C ALA A 294 -12.39 -2.61 13.54
N GLN A 295 -12.59 -3.70 12.80
CA GLN A 295 -13.83 -4.06 12.12
C GLN A 295 -14.26 -5.50 12.43
N LYS A 296 -13.86 -6.01 13.60
CA LYS A 296 -14.13 -7.38 14.03
C LYS A 296 -15.61 -7.75 13.92
N GLU A 297 -16.51 -6.85 14.27
CA GLU A 297 -17.96 -7.07 14.21
C GLU A 297 -18.45 -7.30 12.77
N ILE A 298 -17.88 -6.57 11.80
CA ILE A 298 -18.18 -6.76 10.38
C ILE A 298 -17.67 -8.11 9.91
N PHE A 299 -16.45 -8.50 10.26
CA PHE A 299 -15.90 -9.80 9.88
C PHE A 299 -16.71 -10.97 10.47
N ILE A 300 -17.14 -10.86 11.73
CA ILE A 300 -18.04 -11.85 12.36
C ILE A 300 -19.36 -11.94 11.58
N ALA A 301 -19.95 -10.81 11.20
CA ALA A 301 -21.19 -10.79 10.43
C ALA A 301 -21.01 -11.45 9.05
N VAL A 302 -19.92 -11.14 8.35
CA VAL A 302 -19.56 -11.75 7.05
C VAL A 302 -19.43 -13.27 7.17
N ILE A 303 -18.64 -13.76 8.14
CA ILE A 303 -18.45 -15.21 8.36
C ILE A 303 -19.80 -15.87 8.64
N LYS A 304 -20.59 -15.34 9.58
CA LYS A 304 -21.93 -15.87 9.91
C LYS A 304 -22.84 -15.90 8.70
N LYS A 305 -22.77 -14.89 7.84
CA LYS A 305 -23.60 -14.80 6.63
C LYS A 305 -23.21 -15.82 5.56
N LEU A 306 -21.92 -16.10 5.38
CA LEU A 306 -21.44 -17.07 4.40
C LEU A 306 -21.55 -18.53 4.88
N LEU A 307 -21.59 -18.78 6.19
CA LEU A 307 -21.61 -20.13 6.78
C LEU A 307 -22.68 -21.07 6.19
N PRO A 308 -23.95 -20.67 5.97
CA PRO A 308 -24.94 -21.54 5.33
C PRO A 308 -24.53 -21.98 3.92
N ALA A 309 -23.99 -21.07 3.11
CA ALA A 309 -23.50 -21.39 1.75
C ALA A 309 -22.24 -22.27 1.80
N ILE A 310 -21.36 -22.06 2.78
CA ILE A 310 -20.17 -22.91 3.01
C ILE A 310 -20.60 -24.34 3.36
N LYS A 311 -21.57 -24.50 4.28
CA LYS A 311 -22.15 -25.81 4.63
C LYS A 311 -22.74 -26.54 3.43
N ALA A 312 -23.37 -25.80 2.53
CA ALA A 312 -23.95 -26.34 1.29
C ALA A 312 -22.93 -26.56 0.16
N GLY A 313 -21.63 -26.28 0.38
CA GLY A 313 -20.59 -26.36 -0.65
C GLY A 313 -20.74 -25.34 -1.79
N LYS A 314 -21.51 -24.27 -1.57
CA LYS A 314 -21.78 -23.19 -2.53
C LYS A 314 -20.88 -21.96 -2.33
N ALA A 315 -20.19 -21.89 -1.20
CA ALA A 315 -19.20 -20.85 -0.93
C ALA A 315 -17.94 -21.44 -0.27
N THR A 316 -16.82 -20.76 -0.48
CA THR A 316 -15.52 -21.03 0.16
C THR A 316 -14.95 -19.71 0.61
N LEU A 317 -14.38 -19.68 1.81
CA LEU A 317 -13.90 -18.44 2.41
C LEU A 317 -12.40 -18.55 2.71
N PHE A 318 -11.61 -17.69 2.09
CA PHE A 318 -10.22 -17.48 2.42
C PHE A 318 -10.12 -16.28 3.35
N ILE A 319 -9.42 -16.42 4.47
CA ILE A 319 -9.26 -15.36 5.47
C ILE A 319 -7.76 -15.11 5.64
N ASN A 320 -7.27 -13.96 5.17
CA ASN A 320 -5.91 -13.54 5.46
C ASN A 320 -5.91 -12.54 6.61
N VAL A 321 -5.31 -12.92 7.75
CA VAL A 321 -5.15 -12.06 8.92
C VAL A 321 -3.79 -11.36 9.01
N GLY A 322 -2.96 -11.48 7.97
CA GLY A 322 -1.63 -10.90 7.95
C GLY A 322 -0.73 -11.58 9.00
N ASP A 323 -0.17 -10.79 9.91
CA ASP A 323 0.66 -11.24 11.03
C ASP A 323 -0.11 -11.22 12.38
N HIS A 324 -1.44 -11.11 12.34
CA HIS A 324 -2.29 -10.94 13.53
C HIS A 324 -3.02 -12.22 13.95
N ASP A 325 -2.26 -13.21 14.43
CA ASP A 325 -2.77 -14.46 14.98
C ASP A 325 -3.85 -14.25 16.06
N LYS A 326 -3.71 -13.25 16.93
CA LYS A 326 -4.69 -12.91 17.97
C LYS A 326 -6.06 -12.59 17.39
N VAL A 327 -6.09 -11.83 16.28
CA VAL A 327 -7.35 -11.49 15.60
C VAL A 327 -8.00 -12.75 15.04
N TRP A 328 -7.22 -13.70 14.52
CA TRP A 328 -7.74 -14.98 14.09
C TRP A 328 -8.41 -15.76 15.23
N HIS A 329 -7.73 -15.96 16.35
CA HIS A 329 -8.27 -16.70 17.51
C HIS A 329 -9.55 -16.04 18.07
N GLU A 330 -9.59 -14.72 18.05
CA GLU A 330 -10.76 -13.94 18.42
C GLU A 330 -11.96 -14.16 17.48
N LEU A 331 -11.74 -14.31 16.17
CA LEU A 331 -12.80 -14.65 15.21
C LEU A 331 -13.30 -16.08 15.44
N VAL A 332 -12.40 -17.05 15.64
CA VAL A 332 -12.75 -18.45 15.96
C VAL A 332 -13.59 -18.55 17.22
N THR A 333 -13.24 -17.77 18.24
CA THR A 333 -13.98 -17.72 19.51
C THR A 333 -15.36 -17.10 19.32
N ALA A 334 -15.48 -16.04 18.50
CA ALA A 334 -16.75 -15.35 18.28
C ALA A 334 -17.72 -16.11 17.34
N VAL A 335 -17.21 -17.02 16.50
CA VAL A 335 -18.02 -17.83 15.56
C VAL A 335 -17.65 -19.31 15.67
N PRO A 336 -17.95 -19.98 16.79
CA PRO A 336 -17.57 -21.39 17.00
C PRO A 336 -18.16 -22.33 15.94
N GLN A 337 -19.26 -21.94 15.28
CA GLN A 337 -19.91 -22.72 14.21
C GLN A 337 -19.04 -22.91 12.97
N MET A 338 -17.94 -22.16 12.82
CA MET A 338 -17.04 -22.27 11.68
C MET A 338 -16.00 -23.38 11.83
N LYS A 339 -15.70 -23.82 13.06
CA LYS A 339 -14.66 -24.81 13.39
C LYS A 339 -14.68 -26.08 12.52
N PRO A 340 -15.82 -26.71 12.22
CA PRO A 340 -15.85 -27.93 11.41
C PRO A 340 -15.39 -27.74 9.95
N PHE A 341 -15.22 -26.51 9.50
CA PHE A 341 -14.86 -26.17 8.11
C PHE A 341 -13.47 -25.55 8.01
N LEU A 342 -12.72 -25.43 9.12
CA LEU A 342 -11.46 -24.68 9.16
C LEU A 342 -10.27 -25.50 8.64
N HIS A 343 -9.43 -24.83 7.87
CA HIS A 343 -8.11 -25.27 7.46
C HIS A 343 -7.12 -24.11 7.71
N GLU A 344 -6.09 -24.33 8.51
CA GLU A 344 -5.12 -23.28 8.87
C GLU A 344 -3.81 -23.47 8.08
N HIS A 345 -3.36 -22.39 7.44
CA HIS A 345 -2.18 -22.32 6.58
C HIS A 345 -1.18 -21.31 7.17
N PHE A 346 -0.56 -21.65 8.29
CA PHE A 346 0.20 -20.69 9.10
C PHE A 346 1.70 -20.85 8.98
N ASP A 347 2.41 -19.73 8.88
CA ASP A 347 3.88 -19.63 8.91
C ASP A 347 4.66 -20.50 7.88
N ASP A 348 3.98 -21.11 6.89
CA ASP A 348 4.60 -21.76 5.74
C ASP A 348 4.13 -21.09 4.43
N PHE A 349 4.93 -20.12 3.97
CA PHE A 349 4.66 -19.41 2.71
C PHE A 349 4.79 -20.32 1.48
N GLY A 350 5.62 -21.37 1.56
CA GLY A 350 5.76 -22.36 0.49
C GLY A 350 4.49 -23.20 0.36
N GLU A 351 3.89 -23.59 1.48
CA GLU A 351 2.57 -24.24 1.51
C GLU A 351 1.49 -23.31 0.97
N THR A 352 1.45 -22.05 1.40
CA THR A 352 0.48 -21.08 0.88
C THR A 352 0.58 -20.93 -0.64
N THR A 353 1.81 -20.91 -1.18
CA THR A 353 2.05 -20.89 -2.63
C THR A 353 1.54 -22.16 -3.31
N ARG A 354 1.80 -23.35 -2.74
CA ARG A 354 1.29 -24.63 -3.25
C ARG A 354 -0.23 -24.69 -3.21
N PHE A 355 -0.84 -24.24 -2.11
CA PHE A 355 -2.28 -24.13 -1.96
C PHE A 355 -2.87 -23.23 -3.05
N CYS A 356 -2.35 -22.02 -3.24
CA CYS A 356 -2.86 -21.10 -4.25
C CYS A 356 -2.75 -21.68 -5.66
N LYS A 357 -1.65 -22.37 -5.97
CA LYS A 357 -1.47 -23.07 -7.25
C LYS A 357 -2.49 -24.20 -7.44
N ALA A 358 -2.71 -25.03 -6.43
CA ALA A 358 -3.70 -26.10 -6.49
C ALA A 358 -5.13 -25.55 -6.58
N ALA A 359 -5.45 -24.50 -5.82
CA ALA A 359 -6.74 -23.83 -5.81
C ALA A 359 -7.05 -23.13 -7.15
N TYR A 360 -6.03 -22.71 -7.91
CA TYR A 360 -6.21 -22.00 -9.17
C TYR A 360 -6.99 -22.83 -10.21
N ASP A 361 -6.72 -24.14 -10.27
CA ASP A 361 -7.39 -25.08 -11.18
C ASP A 361 -8.36 -26.03 -10.46
N GLY A 362 -8.07 -26.38 -9.20
CA GLY A 362 -8.82 -27.37 -8.44
C GLY A 362 -10.06 -26.80 -7.74
N GLU A 363 -10.91 -27.69 -7.22
CA GLU A 363 -11.98 -27.30 -6.30
C GLU A 363 -11.44 -27.08 -4.88
N VAL A 364 -12.03 -26.13 -4.17
CA VAL A 364 -11.71 -25.82 -2.77
C VAL A 364 -13.02 -25.68 -2.02
N ARG A 365 -13.06 -26.13 -0.77
CA ARG A 365 -14.24 -26.10 0.10
C ARG A 365 -13.84 -25.75 1.51
N GLY A 366 -14.78 -25.19 2.27
CA GLY A 366 -14.56 -24.81 3.66
C GLY A 366 -14.00 -23.41 3.80
N ILE A 367 -13.25 -23.20 4.89
CA ILE A 367 -12.71 -21.93 5.33
C ILE A 367 -11.21 -22.10 5.52
N HIS A 368 -10.42 -21.36 4.75
CA HIS A 368 -8.95 -21.43 4.80
C HIS A 368 -8.40 -20.16 5.42
N ALA A 369 -7.69 -20.28 6.53
CA ALA A 369 -7.09 -19.15 7.24
C ALA A 369 -5.59 -19.08 6.96
N PHE A 370 -5.10 -17.86 6.70
CA PHE A 370 -3.70 -17.58 6.39
C PHE A 370 -3.16 -16.55 7.38
N CYS A 371 -2.02 -16.87 7.99
CA CYS A 371 -1.32 -16.02 8.93
C CYS A 371 0.19 -16.28 8.83
N HIS A 372 0.99 -15.22 8.73
CA HIS A 372 2.45 -15.35 8.65
C HIS A 372 3.13 -14.31 9.53
N LYS A 373 4.11 -14.74 10.33
CA LYS A 373 4.99 -13.84 11.10
C LYS A 373 5.90 -12.99 10.21
N ASP A 374 6.30 -13.52 9.06
CA ASP A 374 7.02 -12.73 8.06
C ASP A 374 6.05 -11.77 7.38
N ILE A 375 6.32 -10.47 7.49
CA ILE A 375 5.43 -9.42 6.98
C ILE A 375 5.29 -9.44 5.45
N PHE A 376 6.32 -9.90 4.72
CA PHE A 376 6.26 -9.97 3.27
C PHE A 376 5.34 -11.10 2.83
N ALA A 377 5.47 -12.28 3.46
CA ALA A 377 4.53 -13.38 3.28
C ALA A 377 3.11 -12.96 3.67
N ALA A 378 2.91 -12.36 4.85
CA ALA A 378 1.62 -11.91 5.36
C ALA A 378 0.86 -11.03 4.36
N VAL A 379 1.55 -10.03 3.79
CA VAL A 379 0.95 -9.11 2.81
C VAL A 379 0.73 -9.81 1.46
N TYR A 380 1.75 -10.50 0.94
CA TYR A 380 1.75 -11.04 -0.41
C TYR A 380 0.85 -12.28 -0.57
N SER A 381 0.57 -13.03 0.51
CA SER A 381 -0.44 -14.10 0.49
C SER A 381 -1.79 -13.59 0.00
N THR A 382 -2.15 -12.32 0.25
CA THR A 382 -3.36 -11.71 -0.31
C THR A 382 -3.35 -11.70 -1.84
N ASN A 383 -2.21 -11.39 -2.47
CA ASN A 383 -2.09 -11.29 -3.92
C ASN A 383 -2.16 -12.67 -4.57
N LEU A 384 -1.50 -13.67 -3.95
CA LEU A 384 -1.59 -15.07 -4.39
C LEU A 384 -3.03 -15.60 -4.32
N LEU A 385 -3.71 -15.37 -3.19
CA LEU A 385 -5.10 -15.79 -2.99
C LEU A 385 -6.06 -15.08 -3.95
N MET A 386 -5.78 -13.84 -4.32
CA MET A 386 -6.66 -13.04 -5.19
C MET A 386 -6.85 -13.70 -6.57
N ARG A 387 -5.80 -14.35 -7.10
CA ARG A 387 -5.85 -15.06 -8.39
C ARG A 387 -6.81 -16.25 -8.38
N CYS A 388 -6.94 -16.93 -7.25
CA CYS A 388 -7.84 -18.08 -7.09
C CYS A 388 -9.17 -17.72 -6.39
N SER A 389 -9.47 -16.43 -6.20
CA SER A 389 -10.69 -15.92 -5.56
C SER A 389 -11.63 -15.25 -6.55
N ASP A 390 -12.93 -15.23 -6.25
CA ASP A 390 -13.94 -14.60 -7.10
C ASP A 390 -14.31 -13.21 -6.61
N VAL A 391 -14.35 -12.99 -5.29
CA VAL A 391 -14.70 -11.70 -4.69
C VAL A 391 -13.80 -11.40 -3.50
N LEU A 392 -13.25 -10.18 -3.46
CA LEU A 392 -12.48 -9.66 -2.33
C LEU A 392 -13.36 -8.81 -1.41
N ILE A 393 -13.42 -9.17 -0.14
CA ILE A 393 -14.03 -8.40 0.94
C ILE A 393 -12.92 -7.59 1.60
N THR A 394 -13.00 -6.27 1.49
CA THR A 394 -11.95 -5.39 2.01
C THR A 394 -12.46 -3.98 2.31
N LYS A 395 -11.76 -3.28 3.20
CA LYS A 395 -11.98 -1.85 3.40
C LYS A 395 -11.44 -1.08 2.18
N PRO A 396 -11.99 0.10 1.85
CA PRO A 396 -11.65 0.86 0.62
C PRO A 396 -10.30 1.59 0.68
N SER A 397 -9.26 0.87 1.08
CA SER A 397 -7.89 1.36 1.22
C SER A 397 -7.03 0.91 0.03
N GLU A 398 -5.83 0.39 0.26
CA GLU A 398 -4.88 0.04 -0.80
C GLU A 398 -5.40 -1.10 -1.69
N LEU A 399 -6.18 -2.02 -1.13
CA LEU A 399 -6.81 -3.10 -1.89
C LEU A 399 -7.97 -2.64 -2.78
N ALA A 400 -8.42 -1.38 -2.66
CA ALA A 400 -9.47 -0.84 -3.54
C ALA A 400 -9.03 -0.73 -5.00
N PHE A 401 -7.73 -0.73 -5.25
CA PHE A 401 -7.16 -0.56 -6.59
C PHE A 401 -6.98 -1.87 -7.35
N TYR A 402 -7.14 -3.01 -6.69
CA TYR A 402 -6.78 -4.31 -7.26
C TYR A 402 -7.85 -4.86 -8.23
N PRO A 403 -7.43 -5.52 -9.34
CA PRO A 403 -8.31 -5.98 -10.42
C PRO A 403 -9.03 -7.30 -10.07
N VAL A 404 -9.86 -7.26 -9.04
CA VAL A 404 -10.72 -8.35 -8.58
C VAL A 404 -12.11 -7.77 -8.26
N PRO A 405 -13.22 -8.50 -8.46
CA PRO A 405 -14.52 -8.05 -7.96
C PRO A 405 -14.46 -7.78 -6.45
N LYS A 406 -14.95 -6.63 -5.99
CA LYS A 406 -14.79 -6.20 -4.59
C LYS A 406 -16.11 -5.90 -3.89
N LEU A 407 -16.25 -6.43 -2.68
CA LEU A 407 -17.21 -5.97 -1.69
C LEU A 407 -16.50 -4.97 -0.75
N MET A 408 -16.85 -3.69 -0.87
CA MET A 408 -16.29 -2.63 -0.02
C MET A 408 -17.02 -2.58 1.31
N ILE A 409 -16.34 -3.00 2.39
CA ILE A 409 -16.86 -2.81 3.75
C ILE A 409 -16.50 -1.43 4.28
N LYS A 410 -17.18 -1.01 5.36
CA LYS A 410 -16.98 0.28 6.03
C LYS A 410 -15.50 0.67 6.13
N ARG A 411 -15.17 1.93 5.89
CA ARG A 411 -13.80 2.45 6.11
C ARG A 411 -13.46 2.64 7.59
N VAL A 412 -12.17 2.67 7.88
CA VAL A 412 -11.64 3.06 9.20
C VAL A 412 -11.23 4.53 9.18
N GLY A 413 -10.55 4.97 8.11
CA GLY A 413 -10.12 6.34 7.90
C GLY A 413 -11.03 7.10 6.94
N GLY A 414 -11.34 8.37 7.23
CA GLY A 414 -12.19 9.19 6.36
C GLY A 414 -11.66 9.37 4.93
N HIS A 415 -10.34 9.37 4.75
CA HIS A 415 -9.67 9.46 3.44
C HIS A 415 -9.89 8.22 2.56
N GLU A 416 -10.16 7.06 3.14
CA GLU A 416 -10.40 5.80 2.40
C GLU A 416 -11.72 5.83 1.61
N ALA A 417 -12.62 6.80 1.86
CA ALA A 417 -13.87 6.96 1.09
C ALA A 417 -13.62 7.04 -0.43
N TRP A 418 -12.50 7.65 -0.83
CA TRP A 418 -12.13 7.81 -2.24
C TRP A 418 -11.76 6.51 -2.92
N GLY A 419 -11.31 5.50 -2.17
CA GLY A 419 -11.07 4.15 -2.71
C GLY A 419 -12.38 3.46 -3.09
N ALA A 420 -13.42 3.57 -2.27
CA ALA A 420 -14.73 2.99 -2.54
C ALA A 420 -15.37 3.65 -3.76
N ILE A 421 -15.34 4.98 -3.81
CA ILE A 421 -15.83 5.75 -4.96
C ILE A 421 -15.09 5.32 -6.22
N ARG A 422 -13.75 5.22 -6.19
CA ARG A 422 -12.98 4.81 -7.37
C ARG A 422 -13.35 3.40 -7.86
N ALA A 423 -13.49 2.43 -6.96
CA ALA A 423 -13.85 1.06 -7.33
C ALA A 423 -15.28 0.98 -7.90
N ALA A 424 -16.22 1.71 -7.31
CA ALA A 424 -17.59 1.81 -7.81
C ALA A 424 -17.66 2.45 -9.20
N GLU A 425 -16.93 3.54 -9.44
CA GLU A 425 -16.89 4.22 -10.74
C GLU A 425 -16.15 3.43 -11.83
N ILE A 426 -15.15 2.62 -11.47
CA ILE A 426 -14.58 1.64 -12.41
C ILE A 426 -15.59 0.52 -12.71
N GLY A 427 -16.46 0.21 -11.74
CA GLY A 427 -17.40 -0.91 -11.80
C GLY A 427 -16.80 -2.24 -11.35
N ASP A 428 -15.63 -2.22 -10.69
CA ASP A 428 -14.94 -3.43 -10.20
C ASP A 428 -15.11 -3.65 -8.68
N GLY A 429 -15.90 -2.81 -8.02
CA GLY A 429 -16.29 -2.95 -6.64
C GLY A 429 -17.66 -2.34 -6.34
N THR A 430 -18.24 -2.73 -5.21
CA THR A 430 -19.46 -2.10 -4.71
C THR A 430 -19.17 -0.68 -4.23
N TYR A 431 -20.24 0.11 -4.06
CA TYR A 431 -20.18 1.25 -3.14
C TYR A 431 -19.84 0.77 -1.71
N GLU A 432 -19.43 1.69 -0.84
CA GLU A 432 -19.09 1.36 0.55
C GLU A 432 -20.32 0.87 1.32
N CYS A 433 -20.31 -0.38 1.77
CA CYS A 433 -21.30 -0.92 2.70
C CYS A 433 -20.94 -0.48 4.13
N THR A 434 -21.71 0.45 4.66
CA THR A 434 -21.41 1.15 5.92
C THR A 434 -21.89 0.40 7.17
N THR A 435 -22.76 -0.59 7.00
CA THR A 435 -23.32 -1.41 8.09
C THR A 435 -23.17 -2.91 7.83
N ALA A 436 -23.23 -3.71 8.90
CA ALA A 436 -23.23 -5.17 8.79
C ALA A 436 -24.46 -5.70 8.04
N ALA A 437 -25.63 -5.07 8.21
CA ALA A 437 -26.86 -5.46 7.52
C ALA A 437 -26.75 -5.21 6.00
N GLU A 438 -26.25 -4.05 5.61
CA GLU A 438 -26.00 -3.70 4.21
C GLU A 438 -24.95 -4.64 3.58
N THR A 439 -23.86 -4.92 4.31
CA THR A 439 -22.83 -5.88 3.88
C THR A 439 -23.44 -7.27 3.67
N ALA A 440 -24.31 -7.73 4.58
CA ALA A 440 -24.97 -9.02 4.47
C ALA A 440 -25.94 -9.10 3.28
N ALA A 441 -26.70 -8.03 3.02
CA ALA A 441 -27.58 -7.94 1.86
C ALA A 441 -26.80 -7.96 0.54
N MET A 442 -25.65 -7.29 0.49
CA MET A 442 -24.78 -7.32 -0.68
C MET A 442 -24.14 -8.71 -0.89
N ILE A 443 -23.76 -9.41 0.19
CA ILE A 443 -23.32 -10.81 0.11
C ILE A 443 -24.42 -11.69 -0.51
N ASP A 444 -25.68 -11.53 -0.11
CA ASP A 444 -26.78 -12.29 -0.71
C ASP A 444 -26.89 -12.04 -2.21
N MET A 445 -26.85 -10.76 -2.61
CA MET A 445 -26.96 -10.36 -4.00
C MET A 445 -25.83 -10.97 -4.85
N ILE A 446 -24.58 -10.92 -4.37
CA ILE A 446 -23.44 -11.48 -5.08
C ILE A 446 -23.46 -13.03 -5.06
N GLN A 447 -23.83 -13.62 -3.92
CA GLN A 447 -23.85 -15.09 -3.76
C GLN A 447 -24.96 -15.75 -4.56
N HIS A 448 -26.10 -15.06 -4.76
CA HIS A 448 -27.32 -15.66 -5.32
C HIS A 448 -27.83 -14.98 -6.61
N GLY A 449 -27.45 -13.74 -6.90
CA GLY A 449 -27.97 -12.96 -8.04
C GLY A 449 -27.43 -13.38 -9.41
N GLY A 450 -26.24 -13.97 -9.46
CA GLY A 450 -25.68 -14.59 -10.67
C GLY A 450 -25.04 -13.64 -11.70
N ASP A 451 -25.29 -12.33 -11.62
CA ASP A 451 -24.84 -11.35 -12.61
C ASP A 451 -23.65 -10.48 -12.17
N ILE A 452 -23.52 -10.22 -10.86
CA ILE A 452 -22.58 -9.20 -10.35
C ILE A 452 -21.12 -9.53 -10.65
N ILE A 453 -20.69 -10.78 -10.41
CA ILE A 453 -19.29 -11.20 -10.65
C ILE A 453 -18.94 -11.02 -12.13
N GLU A 454 -19.86 -11.38 -13.04
CA GLU A 454 -19.68 -11.24 -14.48
C GLU A 454 -19.53 -9.77 -14.88
N LYS A 455 -20.45 -8.91 -14.42
CA LYS A 455 -20.39 -7.47 -14.68
C LYS A 455 -19.08 -6.85 -14.18
N MET A 456 -18.69 -7.14 -12.93
CA MET A 456 -17.44 -6.63 -12.36
C MET A 456 -16.22 -7.13 -13.13
N CYS A 457 -16.19 -8.40 -13.55
CA CYS A 457 -15.11 -8.92 -14.39
C CYS A 457 -15.05 -8.23 -15.76
N GLY A 458 -16.19 -7.97 -16.40
CA GLY A 458 -16.24 -7.21 -17.66
C GLY A 458 -15.68 -5.78 -17.52
N HIS A 459 -15.97 -5.12 -16.41
CA HIS A 459 -15.41 -3.80 -16.10
C HIS A 459 -13.90 -3.85 -15.85
N ILE A 460 -13.40 -4.87 -15.13
CA ILE A 460 -11.97 -5.08 -14.92
C ILE A 460 -11.24 -5.26 -16.26
N ILE A 461 -11.77 -6.07 -17.18
CA ILE A 461 -11.19 -6.27 -18.52
C ILE A 461 -11.19 -4.95 -19.31
N THR A 462 -12.26 -4.17 -19.22
CA THR A 462 -12.35 -2.85 -19.87
C THR A 462 -11.31 -1.89 -19.30
N ALA A 463 -11.15 -1.85 -17.98
CA ALA A 463 -10.16 -1.04 -17.30
C ALA A 463 -8.71 -1.48 -17.62
N LYS A 464 -8.45 -2.79 -17.77
CA LYS A 464 -7.17 -3.32 -18.27
C LYS A 464 -6.85 -2.77 -19.67
N LYS A 465 -7.81 -2.82 -20.60
CA LYS A 465 -7.61 -2.29 -21.98
C LYS A 465 -7.32 -0.78 -21.99
N ALA A 466 -7.88 -0.04 -21.05
CA ALA A 466 -7.59 1.37 -20.84
C ALA A 466 -6.26 1.63 -20.08
N GLY A 467 -5.56 0.58 -19.66
CA GLY A 467 -4.31 0.67 -18.91
C GLY A 467 -4.47 1.27 -17.52
N VAL A 468 -5.62 1.04 -16.86
CA VAL A 468 -5.89 1.54 -15.50
C VAL A 468 -4.96 0.90 -14.47
N TYR A 469 -4.55 -0.35 -14.69
CA TYR A 469 -3.74 -1.14 -13.74
C TYR A 469 -2.23 -1.12 -14.03
N ASP A 470 -1.76 -0.30 -14.99
CA ASP A 470 -0.35 -0.23 -15.40
C ASP A 470 0.49 0.73 -14.54
N GLY A 471 -0.03 1.18 -13.40
CA GLY A 471 0.59 2.24 -12.61
C GLY A 471 2.01 1.92 -12.18
N ALA A 472 2.27 0.66 -11.83
CA ALA A 472 3.59 0.21 -11.42
C ALA A 472 4.59 0.24 -12.59
N TYR A 473 4.21 -0.29 -13.75
CA TYR A 473 5.00 -0.23 -14.99
C TYR A 473 5.39 1.20 -15.35
N ARG A 474 4.39 2.10 -15.41
CA ARG A 474 4.63 3.49 -15.79
C ARG A 474 5.48 4.23 -14.76
N ALA A 475 5.38 3.90 -13.47
CA ALA A 475 6.27 4.46 -12.45
C ALA A 475 7.72 4.01 -12.64
N VAL A 476 7.96 2.74 -13.00
CA VAL A 476 9.28 2.23 -13.36
C VAL A 476 9.82 2.93 -14.61
N GLU A 477 9.03 3.02 -15.68
CA GLU A 477 9.40 3.73 -16.92
C GLU A 477 9.80 5.18 -16.66
N LEU A 478 9.05 5.88 -15.80
CA LEU A 478 9.35 7.27 -15.41
C LEU A 478 10.68 7.38 -14.67
N ALA A 479 11.03 6.41 -13.81
CA ALA A 479 12.29 6.41 -13.10
C ALA A 479 13.48 6.24 -14.06
N PHE A 480 13.38 5.36 -15.05
CA PHE A 480 14.41 5.18 -16.08
C PHE A 480 14.51 6.35 -17.05
N ARG A 481 13.38 7.01 -17.35
CA ARG A 481 13.37 8.18 -18.24
C ARG A 481 13.94 9.43 -17.59
N GLY A 482 13.79 9.56 -16.27
CA GLY A 482 14.11 10.78 -15.54
C GLY A 482 13.18 11.96 -15.87
N ARG A 483 13.47 13.11 -15.24
CA ARG A 483 12.85 14.40 -15.57
C ARG A 483 13.50 14.92 -16.86
N LYS A 484 12.71 15.14 -17.92
CA LYS A 484 13.15 15.81 -19.15
C LYS A 484 12.69 17.25 -19.17
#